data_AF-A0A847CAR8-F1
#
_entry.id   AF-A0A847CAR8-F1
#
_cell.length_a   1.000
_cell.length_b   1.000
_cell.length_c   1.000
_cell.angle_alpha   90.00
_cell.angle_beta   90.00
_cell.angle_gamma   90.00
#
_symmetry.space_group_name_H-M   'P 1'
#
loop_
_entity.id
_entity.type
_entity.pdbx_description
1 polymer ?
#
loop_
_entity_poly.entity_id
_entity_poly.type
_entity_poly.pdbx_seq_one_letter_code
_entity_poly.pdbx_strand_id
1 'polypeptide(L)'
;MAFIPDYYFEKIEDITPEILKKLGVLGLVLDIDNTLTYDFCPDVSDAVLSWLSSVKDAGIKAVIVSNNSEKRAEPFAQKCGLPFVARAKKPGGHSL
;
A
#
# COMPACT_ATOMS: atom_id res chain seq x y z
N MET A 1 -14.90 7.36 19.46
CA MET A 1 -13.94 8.10 18.64
C MET A 1 -13.82 7.35 17.32
N ALA A 2 -14.16 7.97 16.19
CA ALA A 2 -14.05 7.34 14.89
C ALA A 2 -12.67 7.63 14.30
N PHE A 3 -12.04 6.62 13.69
CA PHE A 3 -10.85 6.84 12.87
C PHE A 3 -11.32 7.29 11.48
N ILE A 4 -11.01 8.53 11.12
CA ILE A 4 -11.31 9.12 9.82
C ILE A 4 -10.00 9.50 9.11
N PRO A 5 -9.96 9.48 7.77
CA PRO A 5 -8.77 9.87 7.04
C PRO A 5 -8.52 11.38 7.16
N ASP A 6 -7.26 11.76 7.36
CA ASP A 6 -6.82 13.16 7.25
C ASP A 6 -6.78 13.64 5.77
N TYR A 7 -6.52 12.71 4.85
CA TYR A 7 -6.45 12.96 3.41
C TYR A 7 -7.17 11.87 2.63
N TYR A 8 -7.85 12.27 1.57
CA TYR A 8 -8.57 11.36 0.67
C TYR A 8 -8.15 11.64 -0.78
N PHE A 9 -7.84 10.57 -1.50
CA PHE A 9 -7.42 10.60 -2.90
C PHE A 9 -8.24 9.56 -3.68
N GLU A 10 -8.49 9.80 -4.96
CA GLU A 10 -9.24 8.85 -5.79
C GLU A 10 -8.41 7.62 -6.15
N LYS A 11 -7.12 7.82 -6.42
CA LYS A 11 -6.19 6.77 -6.80
C LYS A 11 -4.88 6.88 -6.04
N ILE A 12 -4.13 5.78 -6.00
CA ILE A 12 -2.84 5.76 -5.31
C ILE A 12 -1.80 6.62 -6.04
N GLU A 13 -1.91 6.69 -7.36
CA GLU A 13 -1.03 7.48 -8.23
C GLU A 13 -1.16 8.99 -7.99
N ASP A 14 -2.28 9.45 -7.41
CA ASP A 14 -2.48 10.85 -7.02
C ASP A 14 -1.66 11.23 -5.78
N ILE A 15 -1.17 10.24 -5.03
CA ILE A 15 -0.33 10.44 -3.83
C ILE A 15 1.13 10.58 -4.27
N THR A 16 1.51 11.78 -4.73
CA THR A 16 2.86 11.98 -5.26
C THR A 16 3.93 12.04 -4.16
N PRO A 17 5.20 11.72 -4.47
CA PRO A 17 6.29 11.84 -3.50
C PRO A 17 6.48 13.25 -2.94
N GLU A 18 6.15 14.29 -3.70
CA GLU A 18 6.20 15.69 -3.26
C GLU A 18 5.18 15.96 -2.15
N ILE A 19 3.96 15.43 -2.29
CA ILE A 19 2.93 15.52 -1.26
C ILE A 19 3.43 14.83 0.01
N LEU A 20 3.92 13.59 -0.11
CA LEU A 20 4.44 12.82 1.02
C LEU A 20 5.59 13.54 1.75
N LYS A 21 6.54 14.10 1.00
CA LYS A 21 7.65 14.89 1.55
C LYS A 21 7.16 16.14 2.28
N LYS A 22 6.20 16.87 1.71
CA LYS A 22 5.61 18.05 2.34
C LYS A 22 4.90 17.71 3.66
N LEU A 23 4.35 16.50 3.75
CA LEU A 23 3.73 15.96 4.97
C LEU A 23 4.74 15.37 5.96
N GLY A 24 6.04 15.35 5.63
CA GLY A 24 7.08 14.77 6.48
C GLY A 24 7.01 13.24 6.58
N VAL A 25 6.37 12.58 5.61
CA VAL A 25 6.23 11.12 5.58
C VAL A 25 7.56 10.48 5.18
N LEU A 26 8.06 9.58 6.04
CA LEU A 26 9.31 8.83 5.81
C LEU A 26 9.08 7.42 5.28
N GLY A 27 7.86 6.90 5.44
CA GLY A 27 7.50 5.59 4.93
C GLY A 27 6.01 5.33 4.89
N LEU A 28 5.63 4.35 4.09
CA LEU A 28 4.27 3.93 3.81
C LEU A 28 4.01 2.51 4.32
N VAL A 29 2.84 2.32 4.91
CA VAL A 29 2.27 1.00 5.19
C VAL A 29 1.14 0.81 4.21
N LEU A 30 1.27 -0.17 3.30
CA LEU A 30 0.37 -0.35 2.17
C LEU A 30 -0.46 -1.61 2.34
N ASP A 31 -1.75 -1.50 2.03
CA ASP A 31 -2.62 -2.66 1.84
C ASP A 31 -2.49 -3.22 0.41
N ILE A 32 -3.06 -4.41 0.16
CA ILE A 32 -3.12 -5.04 -1.16
C ILE A 32 -4.48 -4.77 -1.81
N ASP A 33 -5.53 -5.48 -1.38
CA ASP A 33 -6.79 -5.50 -2.10
C ASP A 33 -7.56 -4.19 -1.91
N ASN A 34 -8.14 -3.70 -3.00
CA ASN A 34 -8.81 -2.41 -3.08
C ASN A 34 -7.89 -1.22 -2.68
N THR A 35 -6.56 -1.39 -2.81
CA THR A 35 -5.56 -0.32 -2.66
C THR A 35 -4.52 -0.37 -3.77
N LEU A 36 -3.75 -1.47 -3.87
CA LEU A 36 -2.73 -1.67 -4.91
C LEU A 36 -3.23 -2.51 -6.09
N THR A 37 -4.31 -3.26 -5.89
CA THR A 37 -4.96 -4.05 -6.93
C THR A 37 -6.42 -4.27 -6.59
N TYR A 38 -7.21 -4.70 -7.57
CA TYR A 38 -8.58 -5.15 -7.34
C TYR A 38 -8.59 -6.54 -6.67
N ASP A 39 -9.67 -6.83 -5.95
CA ASP A 39 -9.82 -8.05 -5.14
C ASP A 39 -9.38 -9.32 -5.89
N PHE A 40 -8.45 -10.06 -5.28
CA PHE A 40 -7.89 -11.33 -5.77
C PHE A 40 -7.18 -11.27 -7.14
N CYS A 41 -7.01 -10.10 -7.75
CA CYS A 41 -6.21 -9.97 -8.96
C CYS A 41 -4.73 -10.21 -8.61
N PRO A 42 -4.05 -11.20 -9.22
CA PRO A 42 -2.64 -11.47 -8.95
C PRO A 42 -1.72 -10.41 -9.55
N ASP A 43 -2.23 -9.56 -10.45
CA ASP A 43 -1.45 -8.61 -11.20
C ASP A 43 -1.42 -7.24 -10.55
N VAL A 44 -0.30 -6.56 -10.78
CA VAL A 44 -0.03 -5.18 -10.38
C VAL A 44 0.03 -4.39 -11.68
N SER A 45 -0.68 -3.27 -11.75
CA SER A 45 -0.63 -2.43 -12.95
C SER A 45 0.73 -1.75 -13.07
N ASP A 46 1.14 -1.46 -14.31
CA ASP A 46 2.37 -0.68 -14.56
C ASP A 46 2.33 0.71 -13.90
N ALA A 47 1.12 1.28 -13.76
CA ALA A 47 0.92 2.55 -13.05
C ALA A 47 1.30 2.45 -11.56
N VAL A 48 0.86 1.39 -10.88
CA VAL A 48 1.22 1.13 -9.47
C VAL A 48 2.72 0.84 -9.33
N LEU A 49 3.31 0.06 -10.25
CA LEU A 49 4.75 -0.21 -10.24
C LEU A 49 5.57 1.08 -10.44
N SER A 50 5.15 1.94 -11.37
CA SER A 50 5.80 3.24 -11.63
C SER A 50 5.68 4.16 -10.42
N TRP A 51 4.50 4.19 -9.79
CA TRP A 51 4.27 4.95 -8.58
C TRP A 51 5.18 4.48 -7.43
N LEU A 52 5.26 3.17 -7.18
CA LEU A 52 6.17 2.57 -6.19
C LEU A 52 7.64 2.92 -6.45
N SER A 53 8.06 2.92 -7.72
CA SER A 53 9.41 3.37 -8.08
C SER A 53 9.62 4.84 -7.69
N SER A 54 8.68 5.73 -8.03
CA SER A 54 8.82 7.16 -7.71
C SER A 54 8.89 7.44 -6.20
N VAL A 55 8.12 6.70 -5.40
CA VAL A 55 8.17 6.75 -3.93
C VAL A 55 9.54 6.31 -3.41
N LYS A 56 10.06 5.20 -3.94
CA LYS A 56 11.38 4.67 -3.57
C LYS A 56 12.51 5.63 -3.96
N ASP A 57 12.47 6.17 -5.18
CA ASP A 57 13.48 7.11 -5.71
C ASP A 57 13.47 8.43 -4.93
N ALA A 58 12.32 8.80 -4.38
CA ALA A 58 12.20 9.93 -3.47
C ALA A 58 12.77 9.67 -2.06
N GLY A 59 13.24 8.47 -1.77
CA GLY A 59 13.82 8.06 -0.48
C GLY A 59 12.79 7.61 0.57
N ILE A 60 11.54 7.41 0.17
CA ILE A 60 10.45 7.01 1.06
C ILE A 60 10.36 5.48 1.06
N LYS A 61 10.35 4.87 2.26
CA LYS A 61 10.27 3.41 2.39
C LYS A 61 8.82 2.94 2.26
N ALA A 62 8.59 1.74 1.76
CA ALA A 62 7.26 1.14 1.74
C ALA A 62 7.31 -0.32 2.21
N VAL A 63 6.26 -0.74 2.90
CA VAL A 63 6.04 -2.14 3.31
C VAL A 63 4.58 -2.51 3.10
N ILE A 64 4.34 -3.73 2.61
CA ILE A 64 2.99 -4.27 2.49
C ILE A 64 2.58 -4.90 3.81
N VAL A 65 1.40 -4.58 4.31
CA VAL A 65 0.80 -5.18 5.51
C VAL A 65 -0.61 -5.63 5.18
N SER A 66 -0.82 -6.95 5.16
CA SER A 66 -2.09 -7.55 4.75
C SER A 66 -2.62 -8.54 5.78
N ASN A 67 -3.96 -8.60 5.92
CA ASN A 67 -4.64 -9.67 6.66
C ASN A 67 -4.70 -10.99 5.87
N ASN A 68 -4.37 -10.97 4.58
CA ASN A 68 -4.36 -12.15 3.75
C ASN A 68 -3.28 -13.15 4.15
N SER A 69 -3.47 -14.38 3.67
CA SER A 69 -2.46 -15.42 3.78
C SER A 69 -1.18 -15.04 3.03
N GLU A 70 -0.06 -15.59 3.47
CA GLU A 70 1.24 -15.47 2.80
C GLU A 70 1.18 -15.91 1.33
N LYS A 71 0.44 -16.99 1.02
CA LYS A 71 0.18 -17.46 -0.35
C LYS A 71 -0.39 -16.38 -1.28
N ARG A 72 -1.09 -15.38 -0.74
CA ARG A 72 -1.62 -14.23 -1.49
C ARG A 72 -0.68 -13.03 -1.42
N ALA A 73 -0.14 -12.72 -0.25
CA ALA A 73 0.65 -11.51 -0.03
C ALA A 73 2.07 -11.60 -0.61
N GLU A 74 2.73 -12.75 -0.50
CA GLU A 74 4.13 -12.92 -0.91
C GLU A 74 4.32 -12.73 -2.43
N PRO A 75 3.57 -13.41 -3.33
CA PRO A 75 3.79 -13.24 -4.77
C PRO A 75 3.52 -11.80 -5.22
N PHE A 76 2.54 -11.15 -4.58
CA PHE A 76 2.22 -9.75 -4.85
C PHE A 76 3.35 -8.81 -4.42
N ALA A 77 3.86 -8.99 -3.19
CA ALA A 77 4.97 -8.20 -2.66
C ALA A 77 6.25 -8.38 -3.48
N GLN A 78 6.52 -9.60 -3.96
CA GLN A 78 7.63 -9.88 -4.88
C GLN A 78 7.49 -9.10 -6.20
N LYS A 79 6.29 -9.08 -6.81
CA LYS A 79 6.02 -8.27 -8.02
C LYS A 79 6.23 -6.77 -7.76
N CYS A 80 5.84 -6.29 -6.59
CA CYS A 80 6.05 -4.90 -6.17
C CYS A 80 7.51 -4.57 -5.76
N GLY A 81 8.35 -5.59 -5.56
CA GLY A 81 9.71 -5.41 -5.02
C GLY A 81 9.74 -4.85 -3.59
N LEU A 82 8.73 -5.18 -2.77
CA LEU A 82 8.55 -4.65 -1.41
C LEU A 82 8.68 -5.75 -0.34
N PRO A 83 9.14 -5.40 0.88
CA PRO A 83 8.95 -6.26 2.05
C PRO A 83 7.46 -6.37 2.41
N PHE A 84 7.08 -7.44 3.11
CA PHE A 84 5.68 -7.65 3.51
C PHE A 84 5.51 -8.31 4.88
N VAL A 85 4.32 -8.12 5.45
CA VAL A 85 3.78 -8.85 6.60
C VAL A 85 2.41 -9.41 6.22
N ALA A 86 2.29 -10.75 6.21
CA ALA A 86 1.04 -11.45 5.99
C ALA A 86 0.35 -11.79 7.32
N ARG A 87 -0.96 -12.10 7.28
CA ARG A 87 -1.79 -12.39 8.46
C ARG A 87 -1.59 -11.36 9.59
N ALA A 88 -1.47 -10.09 9.21
CA ALA A 88 -1.06 -9.02 10.12
C ALA A 88 -2.05 -8.75 11.27
N LYS A 89 -3.28 -9.26 11.18
CA LYS A 89 -4.39 -8.96 12.10
C LYS A 89 -4.61 -7.45 12.27
N LYS A 90 -4.38 -6.68 11.20
CA LYS A 90 -4.78 -5.27 11.15
C LYS A 90 -6.28 -5.16 11.43
N PRO A 91 -6.75 -4.11 12.11
CA PRO A 91 -8.17 -3.94 12.40
C PRO A 91 -9.00 -4.09 11.12
N GLY A 92 -9.92 -5.04 11.11
CA GLY A 92 -10.86 -5.22 10.01
C GLY A 92 -12.14 -4.43 10.25
N GLY A 93 -12.90 -4.17 9.19
CA GLY A 93 -14.22 -3.53 9.27
C GLY A 93 -15.29 -4.34 10.02
N HIS A 94 -14.94 -5.50 10.59
CA HIS A 94 -15.82 -6.33 11.44
C HIS A 94 -15.64 -6.03 12.93
N SER A 95 -15.03 -4.88 13.27
CA SER A 95 -14.95 -4.40 14.63
C SER A 95 -16.18 -3.54 14.93
N LEU A 96 -17.32 -4.24 15.03
CA LEU A 96 -18.61 -3.97 15.71
C LEU A 96 -19.74 -4.73 15.01
#